data_AF-A0A1W0XER7-F1
#
_entry.id   AF-A0A1W0XER7-F1
#
_cell.length_a   1.000
_cell.length_b   1.000
_cell.length_c   1.000
_cell.angle_alpha   90.00
_cell.angle_beta   90.00
_cell.angle_gamma   90.00
#
_symmetry.space_group_name_H-M   'P 1'
#
loop_
_entity.id
_entity.type
_entity.pdbx_description
1 polymer ?
#
loop_
_entity_poly.entity_id
_entity_poly.type
_entity_poly.pdbx_seq_one_letter_code
_entity_poly.pdbx_strand_id
1 'polypeptide(L)'
;MARLEQGDSVESIESTVEDPLDKLIHDVKKTEADAKKLLKDLVAFQEALAGLQKSESKMVLSLGKSALCSVGKSSHSGLRRSVSAWCDSLSQLEKDNKNRVVNYEATCLGPLKDYLFVLGTHHAALQKRESAIHDYTRSGSRWRKVEKEGKYSVTAARLAELRNHLTESQVAMKALNSAITNDLTALAVGSQDLFQPLFLLIAQTQKIQYRSDLKTLSAISGGIDRRKCVSERDLQQEMKSLASELEALSIMAGAATLLTGQAAISLVELSHEQRSYLFRTLIASEFPAGTAPCETAEHCDSKHRCDATIKVCVLKESPEFPLIYSNATCEDNSACPFLYRCHDSLCEYTFFKACKTKLDCFQHADLGLEYDCRERSEQMPGKQCYRKCVIHRDCWDCNGNKCRYPETFQKILSCCDGYCSRKISCDA
;
A
#
# COMPACT_ATOMS: atom_id res chain seq x y z
N MET A 1 -0.48 66.94 29.20
CA MET A 1 -0.97 67.16 27.81
C MET A 1 0.02 66.53 26.87
N ALA A 2 -0.51 65.66 26.00
CA ALA A 2 0.14 64.46 25.48
C ALA A 2 1.21 64.71 24.42
N ARG A 3 2.29 63.93 24.50
CA ARG A 3 3.18 63.60 23.38
C ARG A 3 2.38 62.71 22.43
N LEU A 4 2.22 63.15 21.18
CA LEU A 4 1.75 62.29 20.10
C LEU A 4 2.95 61.56 19.52
N GLU A 5 2.94 60.26 19.75
CA GLU A 5 3.77 59.23 19.15
C GLU A 5 3.52 59.21 17.64
N GLN A 6 4.59 59.20 16.84
CA GLN A 6 4.56 58.70 15.46
C GLN A 6 5.98 58.35 15.05
N GLY A 7 6.30 57.07 15.25
CA GLY A 7 7.55 56.46 14.88
C GLY A 7 7.38 54.97 14.71
N ASP A 8 6.27 54.52 14.13
CA ASP A 8 6.19 53.17 13.58
C ASP A 8 6.99 53.16 12.29
N SER A 9 8.25 52.80 12.43
CA SER A 9 9.10 52.32 11.35
C SER A 9 8.35 51.23 10.59
N VAL A 10 8.06 51.49 9.32
CA VAL A 10 7.61 50.49 8.35
C VAL A 10 8.68 49.41 8.30
N GLU A 11 8.42 48.34 9.04
CA GLU A 11 9.28 47.18 9.17
C GLU A 11 9.54 46.57 7.79
N SER A 12 10.79 46.24 7.55
CA SER A 12 11.34 45.69 6.32
C SER A 12 10.56 44.47 5.83
N ILE A 13 9.99 44.56 4.62
CA ILE A 13 9.39 43.45 3.86
C ILE A 13 10.52 42.61 3.23
N GLU A 14 11.45 42.14 4.05
CA GLU A 14 12.52 41.23 3.64
C GLU A 14 12.94 40.41 4.87
N SER A 15 12.02 39.56 5.34
CA SER A 15 12.38 38.44 6.23
C SER A 15 11.87 37.16 5.60
N THR A 16 12.81 36.26 5.33
CA THR A 16 12.70 34.87 4.87
C THR A 16 11.96 33.97 5.85
N VAL A 17 10.71 34.33 6.18
CA VAL A 17 9.73 33.49 6.87
C VAL A 17 8.63 33.26 5.85
N GLU A 18 8.47 32.02 5.36
CA GLU A 18 7.32 31.68 4.51
C GLU A 18 6.02 32.09 5.23
N ASP A 19 5.18 32.90 4.57
CA ASP A 19 3.86 33.27 5.08
C ASP A 19 3.10 31.95 5.37
N PRO A 20 2.55 31.75 6.58
CA PRO A 20 1.75 30.57 6.90
C PRO A 20 0.66 30.26 5.86
N LEU A 21 0.11 31.29 5.21
CA LEU A 21 -0.84 31.12 4.12
C LEU A 21 -0.18 30.59 2.83
N ASP A 22 1.02 31.05 2.47
CA ASP A 22 1.73 30.55 1.29
C ASP A 22 2.12 29.07 1.47
N LYS A 23 2.51 28.67 2.69
CA LYS A 23 2.73 27.26 3.03
C LYS A 23 1.44 26.43 2.88
N LEU A 24 0.32 26.92 3.42
CA LEU A 24 -0.97 26.24 3.29
C LEU A 24 -1.41 26.10 1.82
N ILE A 25 -1.23 27.14 1.01
CA ILE A 25 -1.50 27.11 -0.43
C ILE A 25 -0.63 26.06 -1.13
N HIS A 26 0.67 26.01 -0.79
CA HIS A 26 1.58 25.00 -1.32
C HIS A 26 1.12 23.57 -0.98
N ASP A 27 0.78 23.32 0.29
CA ASP A 27 0.36 22.00 0.75
C ASP A 27 -0.96 21.55 0.13
N VAL A 28 -1.91 22.46 -0.05
CA VAL A 28 -3.17 22.18 -0.76
C VAL A 28 -2.90 21.89 -2.25
N LYS A 29 -2.06 22.68 -2.93
CA LYS A 29 -1.69 22.43 -4.34
C LYS A 29 -0.98 21.08 -4.52
N LYS A 30 -0.11 20.69 -3.58
CA LYS A 30 0.53 19.38 -3.56
C LYS A 30 -0.50 18.26 -3.40
N THR A 31 -1.43 18.42 -2.45
CA THR A 31 -2.51 17.46 -2.21
C THR A 31 -3.42 17.32 -3.43
N GLU A 32 -3.73 18.41 -4.13
CA GLU A 32 -4.47 18.39 -5.39
C GLU A 32 -3.74 17.57 -6.48
N ALA A 33 -2.43 17.79 -6.62
CA ALA A 33 -1.62 17.05 -7.59
C ALA A 33 -1.58 15.54 -7.28
N ASP A 34 -1.39 15.19 -6.01
CA ASP A 34 -1.40 13.80 -5.54
C ASP A 34 -2.77 13.15 -5.74
N ALA A 35 -3.86 13.86 -5.46
CA ALA A 35 -5.23 13.39 -5.68
C ALA A 35 -5.54 13.16 -7.17
N LYS A 36 -5.07 14.05 -8.06
CA LYS A 36 -5.17 13.87 -9.53
C LYS A 36 -4.39 12.64 -10.00
N LYS A 37 -3.17 12.45 -9.49
CA LYS A 37 -2.35 11.28 -9.79
C LYS A 37 -3.03 10.00 -9.32
N LEU A 38 -3.53 9.98 -8.08
CA LEU A 38 -4.29 8.85 -7.53
C LEU A 38 -5.50 8.52 -8.40
N LEU A 39 -6.31 9.51 -8.79
CA LEU A 39 -7.49 9.29 -9.64
C LEU A 39 -7.09 8.62 -10.97
N LYS A 40 -6.06 9.14 -11.62
CA LYS A 40 -5.54 8.59 -12.88
C LYS A 40 -5.06 7.15 -12.70
N ASP A 41 -4.30 6.87 -11.65
CA ASP A 41 -3.73 5.56 -11.39
C ASP A 41 -4.82 4.53 -11.06
N LEU A 42 -5.85 4.91 -10.30
CA LEU A 42 -6.98 4.01 -9.99
C LEU A 42 -7.81 3.69 -11.24
N VAL A 43 -8.01 4.65 -12.14
CA VAL A 43 -8.68 4.42 -13.43
C VAL A 43 -7.84 3.48 -14.31
N ALA A 44 -6.55 3.76 -14.47
CA ALA A 44 -5.64 2.93 -15.26
C ALA A 44 -5.56 1.49 -14.73
N PHE A 45 -5.58 1.32 -13.40
CA PHE A 45 -5.63 0.00 -12.76
C PHE A 45 -6.90 -0.77 -13.14
N GLN A 46 -8.07 -0.13 -13.11
CA GLN A 46 -9.34 -0.76 -13.50
C GLN A 46 -9.35 -1.14 -15.00
N GLU A 47 -8.83 -0.26 -15.86
CA GLU A 47 -8.69 -0.55 -17.29
C GLU A 47 -7.75 -1.73 -17.57
N ALA A 48 -6.63 -1.81 -16.84
CA ALA A 48 -5.68 -2.92 -16.96
C ALA A 48 -6.31 -4.26 -16.53
N LEU A 49 -7.07 -4.28 -15.43
CA LEU A 49 -7.79 -5.46 -14.98
C LEU A 49 -8.85 -5.90 -16.01
N ALA A 50 -9.64 -4.96 -16.53
CA ALA A 50 -10.62 -5.25 -17.57
C ALA A 50 -9.95 -5.78 -18.86
N GLY A 51 -8.81 -5.21 -19.24
CA GLY A 51 -8.00 -5.65 -20.37
C GLY A 51 -7.48 -7.09 -20.20
N LEU A 52 -6.97 -7.42 -19.02
CA LEU A 52 -6.50 -8.77 -18.69
C LEU A 52 -7.63 -9.80 -18.81
N GLN A 53 -8.78 -9.55 -18.17
CA GLN A 53 -9.93 -10.45 -18.23
C GLN A 53 -10.45 -10.64 -19.65
N LYS A 54 -10.52 -9.56 -20.44
CA LYS A 54 -10.93 -9.63 -21.84
C LYS A 54 -9.97 -10.46 -22.69
N SER A 55 -8.66 -10.34 -22.44
CA SER A 55 -7.64 -11.15 -23.10
C SER A 55 -7.79 -12.63 -22.75
N GLU A 56 -7.98 -12.94 -21.46
CA GLU A 56 -8.20 -14.31 -20.98
C GLU A 56 -9.44 -14.94 -21.62
N SER A 57 -10.58 -14.24 -21.59
CA SER A 57 -11.82 -14.70 -22.26
C SER A 57 -11.60 -14.95 -23.75
N LYS A 58 -10.86 -14.08 -24.45
CA LYS A 58 -10.55 -14.28 -25.87
C LYS A 58 -9.71 -15.53 -26.10
N MET A 59 -8.70 -15.79 -25.27
CA MET A 59 -7.85 -16.98 -25.37
C MET A 59 -8.66 -18.26 -25.18
N VAL A 60 -9.48 -18.33 -24.13
CA VAL A 60 -10.29 -19.52 -23.81
C VAL A 60 -11.37 -19.77 -24.87
N LEU A 61 -12.02 -18.71 -25.36
CA LEU A 61 -12.99 -18.82 -26.46
C LEU A 61 -12.34 -19.31 -27.76
N SER A 62 -11.14 -18.82 -28.09
CA SER A 62 -10.37 -19.31 -29.24
C SER A 62 -10.00 -20.79 -29.08
N LEU A 63 -9.58 -21.20 -27.88
CA LEU A 63 -9.29 -22.60 -27.57
C LEU A 63 -10.53 -23.49 -27.71
N GLY A 64 -11.69 -23.02 -27.26
CA GLY A 64 -12.97 -23.72 -27.41
C GLY A 64 -13.43 -23.88 -28.86
N LYS A 65 -13.05 -22.94 -29.74
CA LYS A 65 -13.33 -22.99 -31.19
C LYS A 65 -12.30 -23.78 -31.99
N SER A 66 -11.17 -24.14 -31.39
CA SER A 66 -10.09 -24.84 -32.08
C SER A 66 -10.49 -26.28 -32.45
N ALA A 67 -9.80 -26.85 -33.44
CA ALA A 67 -9.99 -28.25 -33.85
C ALA A 67 -9.80 -29.24 -32.70
N LEU A 68 -9.02 -28.88 -31.67
CA LEU A 68 -8.78 -29.68 -30.45
C LEU A 68 -10.05 -29.89 -29.62
N CYS A 69 -11.00 -28.96 -29.69
CA CYS A 69 -12.29 -29.03 -28.99
C CYS A 69 -13.46 -29.45 -29.89
N SER A 70 -13.22 -29.67 -31.19
CA SER A 70 -14.23 -30.00 -32.19
C SER A 70 -14.72 -31.46 -32.07
N VAL A 71 -15.94 -31.73 -32.57
CA VAL A 71 -16.66 -33.01 -32.40
C VAL A 71 -16.09 -34.16 -33.25
N GLY A 72 -15.13 -33.89 -34.14
CA GLY A 72 -14.59 -34.87 -35.09
C GLY A 72 -13.34 -35.59 -34.60
N LYS A 73 -13.47 -36.90 -34.32
CA LYS A 73 -12.40 -37.92 -34.17
C LYS A 73 -11.33 -37.73 -33.07
N SER A 74 -11.36 -36.68 -32.25
CA SER A 74 -10.39 -36.52 -31.15
C SER A 74 -10.96 -36.95 -29.80
N SER A 75 -10.21 -37.81 -29.10
CA SER A 75 -10.57 -38.51 -27.85
C SER A 75 -10.63 -37.60 -26.60
N HIS A 76 -10.75 -36.28 -26.74
CA HIS A 76 -10.50 -35.32 -25.65
C HIS A 76 -11.79 -34.70 -25.08
N SER A 77 -12.79 -35.53 -24.76
CA SER A 77 -14.01 -35.10 -24.06
C SER A 77 -13.73 -34.42 -22.70
N GLY A 78 -12.58 -34.70 -22.08
CA GLY A 78 -12.08 -34.02 -20.88
C GLY A 78 -11.60 -32.59 -21.12
N LEU A 79 -10.86 -32.35 -22.22
CA LEU A 79 -10.40 -31.02 -22.60
C LEU A 79 -11.58 -30.09 -22.91
N ARG A 80 -12.53 -30.56 -23.73
CA ARG A 80 -13.72 -29.77 -24.08
C ARG A 80 -14.55 -29.38 -22.85
N ARG A 81 -14.71 -30.31 -21.89
CA ARG A 81 -15.40 -30.03 -20.61
C ARG A 81 -14.63 -29.01 -19.77
N SER A 82 -13.31 -29.12 -19.70
CA SER A 82 -12.46 -28.18 -18.94
C SER A 82 -12.49 -26.78 -19.54
N VAL A 83 -12.41 -26.67 -20.87
CA VAL A 83 -12.48 -25.39 -21.59
C VAL A 83 -13.87 -24.76 -21.46
N SER A 84 -14.95 -25.55 -21.53
CA SER A 84 -16.31 -25.05 -21.27
C SER A 84 -16.46 -24.53 -19.84
N ALA A 85 -15.99 -25.28 -18.84
CA ALA A 85 -16.05 -24.86 -17.44
C ALA A 85 -15.22 -23.59 -17.18
N TRP A 86 -14.10 -23.43 -17.88
CA TRP A 86 -13.30 -22.20 -17.84
C TRP A 86 -14.06 -21.02 -18.47
N CYS A 87 -14.69 -21.19 -19.64
CA CYS A 87 -15.55 -20.18 -20.25
C CYS A 87 -16.67 -19.72 -19.30
N ASP A 88 -17.36 -20.66 -18.65
CA ASP A 88 -18.44 -20.35 -17.71
C ASP A 88 -17.93 -19.56 -16.51
N SER A 89 -16.77 -19.96 -15.99
CA SER A 89 -16.09 -19.30 -14.87
C SER A 89 -15.66 -17.86 -15.21
N LEU A 90 -15.11 -17.63 -16.41
CA LEU A 90 -14.75 -16.28 -16.89
C LEU A 90 -15.98 -15.41 -17.15
N SER A 91 -17.05 -16.00 -17.67
CA SER A 91 -18.32 -15.29 -17.87
C SER A 91 -18.91 -14.82 -16.53
N GLN A 92 -18.77 -15.64 -15.49
CA GLN A 92 -19.16 -15.25 -14.13
C GLN A 92 -18.25 -14.14 -13.58
N LEU A 93 -16.94 -14.27 -13.79
CA LEU A 93 -15.96 -13.26 -13.37
C LEU A 93 -16.21 -11.90 -14.03
N GLU A 94 -16.57 -11.88 -15.31
CA GLU A 94 -16.90 -10.65 -16.04
C GLU A 94 -18.16 -9.97 -15.48
N LYS A 95 -19.19 -10.76 -15.13
CA LYS A 95 -20.42 -10.23 -14.49
C LYS A 95 -20.11 -9.63 -13.12
N ASP A 96 -19.34 -10.34 -12.30
CA ASP A 96 -18.95 -9.88 -10.99
C ASP A 96 -18.09 -8.60 -11.11
N ASN A 97 -17.20 -8.54 -12.09
CA ASN A 97 -16.37 -7.37 -12.34
C ASN A 97 -17.20 -6.15 -12.77
N LYS A 98 -18.21 -6.31 -13.63
CA LYS A 98 -19.10 -5.20 -14.02
C LYS A 98 -19.77 -4.55 -12.80
N ASN A 99 -20.31 -5.37 -11.89
CA ASN A 99 -20.92 -4.86 -10.66
C ASN A 99 -19.89 -4.16 -9.76
N ARG A 100 -18.67 -4.69 -9.70
CA ARG A 100 -17.58 -4.09 -8.92
C ARG A 100 -17.08 -2.79 -9.49
N VAL A 101 -16.95 -2.65 -10.81
CA VAL A 101 -16.57 -1.40 -11.46
C VAL A 101 -17.56 -0.30 -11.13
N VAL A 102 -18.87 -0.59 -11.18
CA VAL A 102 -19.91 0.37 -10.77
C VAL A 102 -19.77 0.76 -9.30
N ASN A 103 -19.56 -0.21 -8.41
CA ASN A 103 -19.36 0.07 -6.98
C ASN A 103 -18.07 0.87 -6.73
N TYR A 104 -16.99 0.54 -7.42
CA TYR A 104 -15.69 1.20 -7.30
C TYR A 104 -15.74 2.65 -7.81
N GLU A 105 -16.45 2.89 -8.91
CA GLU A 105 -16.72 4.22 -9.43
C GLU A 105 -17.46 5.07 -8.38
N ALA A 106 -18.55 4.54 -7.80
CA ALA A 106 -19.35 5.26 -6.82
C ALA A 106 -18.63 5.50 -5.48
N THR A 107 -17.86 4.52 -5.01
CA THR A 107 -17.31 4.52 -3.66
C THR A 107 -15.87 5.01 -3.55
N CYS A 108 -15.07 4.85 -4.60
CA CYS A 108 -13.66 5.26 -4.61
C CYS A 108 -13.42 6.47 -5.53
N LEU A 109 -13.89 6.40 -6.78
CA LEU A 109 -13.58 7.44 -7.77
C LEU A 109 -14.47 8.68 -7.61
N GLY A 110 -15.74 8.51 -7.26
CA GLY A 110 -16.70 9.60 -7.01
C GLY A 110 -16.21 10.59 -5.95
N PRO A 111 -15.94 10.16 -4.71
CA PRO A 111 -15.48 11.05 -3.64
C PRO A 111 -14.19 11.80 -4.00
N LEU A 112 -13.28 11.15 -4.74
CA LEU A 112 -12.03 11.76 -5.20
C LEU A 112 -12.28 12.82 -6.29
N LYS A 113 -13.22 12.58 -7.21
CA LYS A 113 -13.66 13.56 -8.21
C LYS A 113 -14.35 14.76 -7.57
N ASP A 114 -15.21 14.52 -6.58
CA ASP A 114 -15.90 15.58 -5.84
C ASP A 114 -14.91 16.47 -5.08
N TYR A 115 -13.92 15.86 -4.42
CA TYR A 115 -12.84 16.60 -3.76
C TYR A 115 -12.04 17.46 -4.75
N LEU A 116 -11.65 16.91 -5.90
CA LEU A 116 -10.95 17.65 -6.95
C LEU A 116 -11.80 18.78 -7.54
N PHE A 117 -13.12 18.58 -7.63
CA PHE A 117 -14.05 19.62 -8.06
C PHE A 117 -14.09 20.78 -7.07
N VAL A 118 -14.25 20.48 -5.76
CA VAL A 118 -14.23 21.50 -4.69
C VAL A 118 -12.92 22.29 -4.71
N LEU A 119 -11.77 21.62 -4.82
CA LEU A 119 -10.46 22.28 -4.97
C LEU A 119 -10.41 23.25 -6.15
N GLY A 120 -10.96 22.85 -7.30
CA GLY A 120 -11.04 23.69 -8.49
C GLY A 120 -11.82 24.98 -8.26
N THR A 121 -12.84 24.98 -7.39
CA THR A 121 -13.61 26.20 -7.07
C THR A 121 -12.79 27.27 -6.35
N HIS A 122 -11.73 26.89 -5.64
CA HIS A 122 -10.85 27.82 -4.93
C HIS A 122 -9.77 28.47 -5.81
N HIS A 123 -9.54 27.97 -7.03
CA HIS A 123 -8.51 28.53 -7.93
C HIS A 123 -8.77 30.00 -8.29
N ALA A 124 -10.03 30.38 -8.48
CA ALA A 124 -10.39 31.78 -8.76
C ALA A 124 -10.09 32.71 -7.57
N ALA A 125 -10.28 32.24 -6.33
CA ALA A 125 -9.96 33.00 -5.13
C ALA A 125 -8.43 33.20 -5.00
N LEU A 126 -7.64 32.16 -5.30
CA LEU A 126 -6.17 32.24 -5.30
C LEU A 126 -5.64 33.24 -6.34
N GLN A 127 -6.19 33.23 -7.57
CA GLN A 127 -5.84 34.21 -8.60
C GLN A 127 -6.19 35.65 -8.18
N LYS A 128 -7.34 35.83 -7.51
CA LYS A 128 -7.77 37.13 -6.98
C LYS A 128 -6.81 37.63 -5.90
N ARG A 129 -6.30 36.74 -5.04
CA ARG A 129 -5.26 37.06 -4.06
C ARG A 129 -3.96 37.49 -4.72
N GLU A 130 -3.45 36.73 -5.69
CA GLU A 130 -2.23 37.07 -6.41
C GLU A 130 -2.33 38.47 -7.05
N SER A 131 -3.49 38.79 -7.62
CA SER A 131 -3.77 40.14 -8.15
C SER A 131 -3.72 41.22 -7.07
N ALA A 132 -4.32 40.97 -5.89
CA ALA A 132 -4.31 41.90 -4.77
C ALA A 132 -2.91 42.12 -4.17
N ILE A 133 -2.08 41.06 -4.10
CA ILE A 133 -0.67 41.16 -3.68
C ILE A 133 0.13 42.01 -4.67
N HIS A 134 -0.09 41.80 -5.97
CA HIS A 134 0.56 42.60 -7.01
C HIS A 134 0.17 44.08 -6.93
N ASP A 135 -1.11 44.37 -6.71
CA ASP A 135 -1.61 45.74 -6.57
C ASP A 135 -1.07 46.45 -5.31
N TYR A 136 -0.99 45.73 -4.17
CA TYR A 136 -0.34 46.24 -2.96
C TYR A 136 1.14 46.53 -3.19
N THR A 137 1.86 45.59 -3.80
CA THR A 137 3.31 45.71 -4.10
C THR A 137 3.58 46.88 -5.05
N ARG A 138 2.76 47.04 -6.09
CA ARG A 138 2.81 48.16 -7.03
C ARG A 138 2.52 49.49 -6.34
N SER A 139 1.50 49.55 -5.50
CA SER A 139 1.14 50.76 -4.74
C SER A 139 2.25 51.16 -3.76
N GLY A 140 2.84 50.19 -3.05
CA GLY A 140 3.96 50.43 -2.14
C GLY A 140 5.24 50.88 -2.86
N SER A 141 5.47 50.39 -4.07
CA SER A 141 6.61 50.82 -4.91
C SER A 141 6.42 52.25 -5.42
N ARG A 142 5.20 52.62 -5.85
CA ARG A 142 4.86 54.00 -6.26
C ARG A 142 4.98 54.97 -5.09
N TRP A 143 4.46 54.61 -3.93
CA TRP A 143 4.55 55.43 -2.72
C TRP A 143 6.01 55.65 -2.30
N ARG A 144 6.83 54.59 -2.19
CA ARG A 144 8.27 54.69 -1.85
C ARG A 144 9.07 55.53 -2.85
N LYS A 145 8.76 55.43 -4.15
CA LYS A 145 9.43 56.23 -5.18
C LYS A 145 9.16 57.72 -4.97
N VAL A 146 7.90 58.09 -4.79
CA VAL A 146 7.49 59.49 -4.60
C VAL A 146 7.94 60.04 -3.25
N GLU A 147 7.97 59.21 -2.20
CA GLU A 147 8.53 59.58 -0.89
C GLU A 147 10.03 59.91 -0.97
N LYS A 148 10.81 59.10 -1.71
CA LYS A 148 12.25 59.34 -1.93
C LYS A 148 12.53 60.56 -2.81
N GLU A 149 11.70 60.81 -3.82
CA GLU A 149 11.78 61.98 -4.72
C GLU A 149 11.26 63.27 -4.05
N GLY A 150 10.43 63.14 -3.01
CA GLY A 150 9.63 64.19 -2.38
C GLY A 150 10.39 65.22 -1.52
N LYS A 151 11.73 65.24 -1.52
CA LYS A 151 12.48 66.24 -0.75
C LYS A 151 12.42 67.68 -1.31
N TYR A 152 12.01 67.89 -2.57
CA TYR A 152 12.03 69.23 -3.18
C TYR A 152 10.89 69.62 -4.14
N SER A 153 9.95 68.75 -4.57
CA SER A 153 8.95 69.13 -5.60
C SER A 153 7.55 68.47 -5.54
N VAL A 154 7.27 67.59 -4.58
CA VAL A 154 5.98 66.87 -4.52
C VAL A 154 5.03 67.54 -3.52
N THR A 155 3.78 67.80 -3.95
CA THR A 155 2.73 68.32 -3.07
C THR A 155 2.30 67.29 -2.03
N ALA A 156 2.18 67.70 -0.76
CA ALA A 156 1.74 66.85 0.35
C ALA A 156 0.43 66.08 0.06
N ALA A 157 -0.46 66.68 -0.75
CA ALA A 157 -1.70 66.06 -1.22
C ALA A 157 -1.46 64.76 -2.03
N ARG A 158 -0.46 64.73 -2.91
CA ARG A 158 -0.14 63.54 -3.74
C ARG A 158 0.44 62.39 -2.92
N LEU A 159 1.24 62.71 -1.89
CA LEU A 159 1.73 61.71 -0.94
C LEU A 159 0.59 61.12 -0.10
N ALA A 160 -0.36 61.95 0.32
CA ALA A 160 -1.54 61.50 1.06
C ALA A 160 -2.44 60.58 0.21
N GLU A 161 -2.68 60.92 -1.06
CA GLU A 161 -3.43 60.08 -2.00
C GLU A 161 -2.78 58.71 -2.22
N LEU A 162 -1.47 58.67 -2.49
CA LEU A 162 -0.74 57.41 -2.67
C LEU A 162 -0.72 56.56 -1.40
N ARG A 163 -0.66 57.20 -0.22
CA ARG A 163 -0.75 56.51 1.08
C ARG A 163 -2.15 55.92 1.31
N ASN A 164 -3.20 56.62 0.92
CA ASN A 164 -4.57 56.11 0.99
C ASN A 164 -4.73 54.88 0.08
N HIS A 165 -4.28 54.94 -1.17
CA HIS A 165 -4.30 53.77 -2.07
C HIS A 165 -3.47 52.59 -1.57
N LEU A 166 -2.31 52.85 -0.96
CA LEU A 166 -1.51 51.80 -0.32
C LEU A 166 -2.29 51.13 0.84
N THR A 167 -3.01 51.94 1.62
CA THR A 167 -3.83 51.45 2.75
C THR A 167 -5.02 50.64 2.25
N GLU A 168 -5.74 51.12 1.24
CA GLU A 168 -6.87 50.41 0.61
C GLU A 168 -6.44 49.05 0.04
N SER A 169 -5.34 49.02 -0.72
CA SER A 169 -4.80 47.77 -1.27
C SER A 169 -4.31 46.81 -0.20
N GLN A 170 -3.74 47.31 0.91
CA GLN A 170 -3.35 46.50 2.06
C GLN A 170 -4.57 45.87 2.75
N VAL A 171 -5.65 46.63 2.96
CA VAL A 171 -6.89 46.13 3.58
C VAL A 171 -7.54 45.07 2.70
N ALA A 172 -7.65 45.32 1.39
CA ALA A 172 -8.19 44.35 0.44
C ALA A 172 -7.40 43.04 0.40
N MET A 173 -6.06 43.13 0.39
CA MET A 173 -5.18 41.96 0.42
C MET A 173 -5.30 41.18 1.74
N LYS A 174 -5.32 41.87 2.90
CA LYS A 174 -5.52 41.21 4.21
C LYS A 174 -6.89 40.53 4.32
N ALA A 175 -7.95 41.15 3.82
CA ALA A 175 -9.29 40.56 3.81
C ALA A 175 -9.34 39.28 2.96
N LEU A 176 -8.73 39.30 1.77
CA LEU A 176 -8.61 38.12 0.90
C LEU A 176 -7.76 37.01 1.55
N ASN A 177 -6.62 37.36 2.15
CA ASN A 177 -5.77 36.41 2.85
C ASN A 177 -6.55 35.72 3.99
N SER A 178 -7.27 36.48 4.81
CA SER A 178 -8.07 35.90 5.90
C SER A 178 -9.16 34.96 5.40
N ALA A 179 -9.87 35.32 4.32
CA ALA A 179 -10.91 34.48 3.75
C ALA A 179 -10.33 33.16 3.20
N ILE A 180 -9.25 33.25 2.41
CA ILE A 180 -8.58 32.08 1.82
C ILE A 180 -7.98 31.19 2.90
N THR A 181 -7.38 31.75 3.95
CA THR A 181 -6.86 30.96 5.08
C THR A 181 -7.96 30.10 5.70
N ASN A 182 -9.14 30.68 5.95
CA ASN A 182 -10.26 29.95 6.54
C ASN A 182 -10.74 28.82 5.62
N ASP A 183 -10.93 29.12 4.33
CA ASP A 183 -11.40 28.15 3.33
C ASP A 183 -10.41 26.99 3.16
N LEU A 184 -9.12 27.30 2.98
CA LEU A 184 -8.08 26.29 2.79
C LEU A 184 -7.84 25.46 4.06
N THR A 185 -7.97 26.06 5.24
CA THR A 185 -7.86 25.32 6.51
C THR A 185 -9.01 24.33 6.66
N ALA A 186 -10.24 24.76 6.35
CA ALA A 186 -11.41 23.87 6.35
C ALA A 186 -11.24 22.73 5.34
N LEU A 187 -10.71 23.02 4.16
CA LEU A 187 -10.42 22.03 3.13
C LEU A 187 -9.33 21.04 3.57
N ALA A 188 -8.26 21.51 4.19
CA ALA A 188 -7.18 20.68 4.70
C ALA A 188 -7.68 19.70 5.78
N VAL A 189 -8.52 20.17 6.71
CA VAL A 189 -9.16 19.31 7.72
C VAL A 189 -10.07 18.28 7.05
N GLY A 190 -10.98 18.72 6.17
CA GLY A 190 -11.88 17.82 5.46
C GLY A 190 -11.16 16.78 4.59
N SER A 191 -9.98 17.10 4.07
CA SER A 191 -9.17 16.14 3.31
C SER A 191 -8.68 14.96 4.18
N GLN A 192 -8.36 15.20 5.45
CA GLN A 192 -7.94 14.14 6.38
C GLN A 192 -9.08 13.15 6.63
N ASP A 193 -10.30 13.68 6.83
CA ASP A 193 -11.52 12.90 7.03
C ASP A 193 -11.94 12.13 5.77
N LEU A 194 -11.56 12.60 4.58
CA LEU A 194 -11.84 11.94 3.31
C LEU A 194 -10.84 10.82 2.98
N PHE A 195 -9.54 11.11 3.03
CA PHE A 195 -8.53 10.22 2.46
C PHE A 195 -8.33 8.94 3.26
N GLN A 196 -8.42 9.00 4.59
CA GLN A 196 -8.28 7.82 5.43
C GLN A 196 -9.33 6.73 5.11
N PRO A 197 -10.65 7.01 5.13
CA PRO A 197 -11.64 6.01 4.76
C PRO A 197 -11.56 5.62 3.28
N LEU A 198 -11.21 6.55 2.38
CA LEU A 198 -11.05 6.27 0.96
C LEU A 198 -9.96 5.22 0.71
N PHE A 199 -8.78 5.35 1.33
CA PHE A 199 -7.70 4.38 1.18
C PHE A 199 -8.06 3.01 1.73
N LEU A 200 -8.75 2.96 2.86
CA LEU A 200 -9.27 1.70 3.43
C LEU A 200 -10.23 1.02 2.46
N LEU A 201 -11.13 1.79 1.84
CA LEU A 201 -12.13 1.26 0.92
C LEU A 201 -11.52 0.75 -0.39
N ILE A 202 -10.51 1.45 -0.92
CA ILE A 202 -9.73 1.00 -2.08
C ILE A 202 -9.07 -0.35 -1.76
N ALA A 203 -8.35 -0.45 -0.62
CA ALA A 203 -7.68 -1.67 -0.21
C ALA A 203 -8.66 -2.83 0.02
N GLN A 204 -9.80 -2.58 0.66
CA GLN A 204 -10.85 -3.57 0.88
C GLN A 204 -11.45 -4.06 -0.44
N THR A 205 -11.73 -3.16 -1.38
CA THR A 205 -12.30 -3.52 -2.68
C THR A 205 -11.33 -4.37 -3.50
N GLN A 206 -10.05 -4.00 -3.53
CA GLN A 206 -9.01 -4.80 -4.19
C GLN A 206 -8.84 -6.17 -3.53
N LYS A 207 -8.90 -6.26 -2.20
CA LYS A 207 -8.85 -7.55 -1.48
C LYS A 207 -10.02 -8.46 -1.86
N ILE A 208 -11.24 -7.92 -1.89
CA ILE A 208 -12.43 -8.67 -2.31
C ILE A 208 -12.27 -9.16 -3.76
N GLN A 209 -11.74 -8.31 -4.63
CA GLN A 209 -11.42 -8.65 -6.02
C GLN A 209 -10.46 -9.84 -6.09
N TYR A 210 -9.27 -9.73 -5.51
CA TYR A 210 -8.26 -10.79 -5.55
C TYR A 210 -8.74 -12.11 -4.93
N ARG A 211 -9.50 -12.05 -3.84
CA ARG A 211 -10.06 -13.25 -3.21
C ARG A 211 -11.05 -13.96 -4.12
N SER A 212 -11.91 -13.20 -4.80
CA SER A 212 -12.87 -13.74 -5.75
C SER A 212 -12.15 -14.36 -6.96
N ASP A 213 -11.17 -13.66 -7.51
CA ASP A 213 -10.44 -14.10 -8.69
C ASP A 213 -9.66 -15.37 -8.38
N LEU A 214 -8.97 -15.41 -7.22
CA LEU A 214 -8.28 -16.60 -6.74
C LEU A 214 -9.23 -17.79 -6.58
N LYS A 215 -10.43 -17.58 -6.03
CA LYS A 215 -11.43 -18.65 -5.86
C LYS A 215 -11.84 -19.22 -7.22
N THR A 216 -12.13 -18.35 -8.19
CA THR A 216 -12.53 -18.76 -9.55
C THR A 216 -11.39 -19.48 -10.27
N LEU A 217 -10.18 -18.92 -10.25
CA LEU A 217 -9.00 -19.53 -10.87
C LEU A 217 -8.61 -20.86 -10.21
N SER A 218 -8.75 -20.98 -8.89
CA SER A 218 -8.51 -22.24 -8.18
C SER A 218 -9.53 -23.31 -8.54
N ALA A 219 -10.79 -22.94 -8.76
CA ALA A 219 -11.82 -23.87 -9.24
C ALA A 219 -11.52 -24.36 -10.66
N ILE A 220 -11.09 -23.47 -11.55
CA ILE A 220 -10.63 -23.80 -12.90
C ILE A 220 -9.42 -24.75 -12.82
N SER A 221 -8.40 -24.39 -12.04
CA SER A 221 -7.18 -25.18 -11.86
C SER A 221 -7.46 -26.57 -11.27
N GLY A 222 -8.39 -26.67 -10.31
CA GLY A 222 -8.81 -27.95 -9.74
C GLY A 222 -9.57 -28.85 -10.72
N GLY A 223 -10.26 -28.27 -11.70
CA GLY A 223 -10.98 -28.98 -12.75
C GLY A 223 -10.10 -29.46 -13.91
N ILE A 224 -8.94 -28.81 -14.12
CA ILE A 224 -7.91 -29.27 -15.06
C ILE A 224 -7.19 -30.46 -14.40
N ASP A 225 -7.56 -31.66 -14.84
CA ASP A 225 -7.21 -32.97 -14.24
C ASP A 225 -5.75 -33.08 -13.77
N ARG A 226 -5.53 -33.13 -12.44
CA ARG A 226 -4.21 -33.32 -11.80
C ARG A 226 -3.54 -34.66 -12.15
N ARG A 227 -4.24 -35.59 -12.83
CA ARG A 227 -3.77 -36.98 -12.98
C ARG A 227 -2.63 -37.19 -13.97
N LYS A 228 -2.24 -36.18 -14.74
CA LYS A 228 -0.96 -36.17 -15.48
C LYS A 228 -0.42 -34.75 -15.58
N CYS A 229 0.19 -34.24 -14.50
CA CYS A 229 1.25 -33.25 -14.68
C CYS A 229 2.41 -33.95 -15.41
N VAL A 230 2.33 -33.93 -16.74
CA VAL A 230 3.43 -34.27 -17.63
C VAL A 230 4.56 -33.28 -17.32
N SER A 231 5.78 -33.75 -17.05
CA SER A 231 6.87 -32.83 -16.72
C SER A 231 7.09 -31.85 -17.88
N GLU A 232 7.59 -30.64 -17.63
CA GLU A 232 7.88 -29.67 -18.71
C GLU A 232 8.75 -30.29 -19.82
N ARG A 233 9.64 -31.23 -19.45
CA ARG A 233 10.46 -32.02 -20.36
C ARG A 233 9.64 -32.98 -21.22
N ASP A 234 8.71 -33.71 -20.61
CA ASP A 234 7.82 -34.64 -21.32
C ASP A 234 6.83 -33.88 -22.23
N LEU A 235 6.37 -32.71 -21.79
CA LEU A 235 5.50 -31.82 -22.58
C LEU A 235 6.26 -31.23 -23.77
N GLN A 236 7.51 -30.79 -23.58
CA GLN A 236 8.38 -30.35 -24.68
C GLN A 236 8.67 -31.48 -25.66
N GLN A 237 8.78 -32.72 -25.18
CA GLN A 237 9.03 -33.89 -26.03
C GLN A 237 7.79 -34.31 -26.82
N GLU A 238 6.60 -34.29 -26.21
CA GLU A 238 5.32 -34.46 -26.91
C GLU A 238 5.06 -33.32 -27.90
N MET A 239 5.34 -32.06 -27.53
CA MET A 239 5.20 -30.91 -28.43
C MET A 239 6.17 -30.99 -29.61
N LYS A 240 7.40 -31.47 -29.41
CA LYS A 240 8.36 -31.72 -30.50
C LYS A 240 7.90 -32.87 -31.40
N SER A 241 7.34 -33.94 -30.81
CA SER A 241 6.74 -35.05 -31.57
C SER A 241 5.57 -34.54 -32.42
N LEU A 242 4.62 -33.82 -31.83
CA LEU A 242 3.49 -33.22 -32.53
C LEU A 242 3.94 -32.19 -33.58
N ALA A 243 4.96 -31.38 -33.28
CA ALA A 243 5.51 -30.41 -34.23
C ALA A 243 6.17 -31.10 -35.42
N SER A 244 6.87 -32.22 -35.20
CA SER A 244 7.44 -33.02 -36.29
C SER A 244 6.37 -33.73 -37.13
N GLU A 245 5.26 -34.14 -36.52
CA GLU A 245 4.09 -34.69 -37.21
C GLU A 245 3.33 -33.60 -38.01
N LEU A 246 3.29 -32.36 -37.50
CA LEU A 246 2.73 -31.18 -38.19
C LEU A 246 3.61 -30.70 -39.34
N GLU A 247 4.94 -30.71 -39.18
CA GLU A 247 5.91 -30.44 -40.25
C GLU A 247 5.83 -31.49 -41.37
N ALA A 248 5.53 -32.75 -41.02
CA ALA A 248 5.31 -33.81 -42.00
C ALA A 248 3.99 -33.67 -42.79
N LEU A 249 3.05 -32.80 -42.38
CA LEU A 249 1.70 -32.76 -42.94
C LEU A 249 1.22 -31.44 -43.54
N SER A 250 1.81 -30.26 -43.29
CA SER A 250 1.47 -29.10 -44.13
C SER A 250 2.40 -27.91 -43.98
N ILE A 251 2.76 -27.37 -45.15
CA ILE A 251 3.21 -26.01 -45.41
C ILE A 251 2.24 -25.02 -44.74
N MET A 252 2.70 -24.29 -43.72
CA MET A 252 2.47 -22.86 -43.47
C MET A 252 3.00 -22.48 -42.08
N ALA A 253 4.25 -22.02 -42.07
CA ALA A 253 4.85 -21.30 -40.96
C ALA A 253 4.21 -19.91 -40.83
N GLY A 254 3.82 -19.50 -39.62
CA GLY A 254 3.46 -18.10 -39.38
C GLY A 254 2.59 -17.83 -38.17
N ALA A 255 3.09 -18.05 -36.95
CA ALA A 255 2.48 -17.48 -35.73
C ALA A 255 3.42 -17.48 -34.50
N ALA A 256 4.74 -17.32 -34.66
CA ALA A 256 5.69 -17.40 -33.54
C ALA A 256 6.19 -16.04 -33.01
N THR A 257 5.64 -14.90 -33.44
CA THR A 257 6.25 -13.57 -33.21
C THR A 257 5.36 -12.53 -32.52
N LEU A 258 4.48 -12.93 -31.59
CA LEU A 258 3.63 -11.97 -30.84
C LEU A 258 3.65 -12.14 -29.31
N LEU A 259 4.64 -12.82 -28.73
CA LEU A 259 4.73 -13.07 -27.28
C LEU A 259 5.83 -12.28 -26.53
N THR A 260 6.44 -11.27 -27.16
CA THR A 260 7.34 -10.35 -26.45
C THR A 260 6.83 -8.92 -26.61
N GLY A 261 5.76 -8.60 -25.90
CA GLY A 261 5.28 -7.22 -25.74
C GLY A 261 5.49 -6.78 -24.30
N GLN A 262 6.55 -6.00 -24.07
CA GLN A 262 6.71 -5.21 -22.85
C GLN A 262 5.44 -4.41 -22.56
N ALA A 263 4.67 -4.84 -21.56
CA ALA A 263 3.89 -3.92 -20.75
C ALA A 263 4.70 -3.70 -19.49
N ALA A 264 5.44 -2.59 -19.48
CA ALA A 264 6.10 -2.09 -18.29
C ALA A 264 5.08 -2.05 -17.15
N ILE A 265 5.36 -2.83 -16.11
CA ILE A 265 4.75 -2.65 -14.80
C ILE A 265 5.24 -1.28 -14.31
N SER A 266 4.49 -0.22 -14.62
CA SER A 266 4.62 1.04 -13.87
C SER A 266 4.04 0.77 -12.48
N LEU A 267 4.91 0.24 -11.61
CA LEU A 267 4.69 0.27 -10.17
C LEU A 267 4.62 1.74 -9.74
N VAL A 268 3.62 2.03 -8.93
CA VAL A 268 3.33 3.33 -8.34
C VAL A 268 4.58 3.90 -7.66
N GLU A 269 5.09 5.04 -8.12
CA GLU A 269 5.97 5.88 -7.29
C GLU A 269 5.11 6.68 -6.32
N LEU A 270 4.75 6.03 -5.22
CA LEU A 270 4.23 6.67 -4.01
C LEU A 270 5.37 7.44 -3.31
N SER A 271 5.07 8.51 -2.57
CA SER A 271 6.07 9.13 -1.68
C SER A 271 6.57 8.13 -0.64
N HIS A 272 7.73 8.37 -0.01
CA HIS A 272 8.24 7.47 1.05
C HIS A 272 7.21 7.28 2.18
N GLU A 273 6.51 8.35 2.56
CA GLU A 273 5.47 8.34 3.60
C GLU A 273 4.21 7.60 3.14
N GLN A 274 3.79 7.77 1.87
CA GLN A 274 2.65 7.04 1.31
C GLN A 274 2.98 5.56 1.08
N ARG A 275 4.21 5.23 0.68
CA ARG A 275 4.70 3.85 0.65
C ARG A 275 4.70 3.28 2.05
N SER A 276 5.23 3.99 3.03
CA SER A 276 5.32 3.52 4.41
C SER A 276 3.92 3.38 5.03
N TYR A 277 2.97 4.26 4.74
CA TYR A 277 1.57 4.13 5.17
C TYR A 277 0.84 3.00 4.43
N LEU A 278 1.00 2.86 3.12
CA LEU A 278 0.42 1.75 2.35
C LEU A 278 1.06 0.42 2.75
N PHE A 279 2.38 0.36 2.97
CA PHE A 279 3.08 -0.80 3.50
C PHE A 279 2.66 -1.10 4.93
N ARG A 280 2.54 -0.11 5.82
CA ARG A 280 2.03 -0.29 7.18
C ARG A 280 0.57 -0.75 7.17
N THR A 281 -0.24 -0.28 6.23
CA THR A 281 -1.65 -0.72 6.07
C THR A 281 -1.73 -2.11 5.45
N LEU A 282 -0.86 -2.44 4.48
CA LEU A 282 -0.75 -3.74 3.85
C LEU A 282 -0.15 -4.79 4.81
N ILE A 283 0.80 -4.40 5.68
CA ILE A 283 1.40 -5.23 6.74
C ILE A 283 0.50 -5.33 7.96
N ALA A 284 -0.21 -4.26 8.35
CA ALA A 284 -1.31 -4.37 9.30
C ALA A 284 -2.40 -5.31 8.75
N SER A 285 -2.54 -5.41 7.43
CA SER A 285 -3.40 -6.38 6.74
C SER A 285 -2.76 -7.75 6.45
N GLU A 286 -1.47 -7.97 6.78
CA GLU A 286 -0.86 -9.31 6.83
C GLU A 286 -1.33 -10.11 8.05
N PHE A 287 -1.97 -9.46 9.01
CA PHE A 287 -2.83 -10.15 9.96
C PHE A 287 -4.27 -10.05 9.47
N PRO A 288 -4.97 -11.18 9.26
CA PRO A 288 -6.34 -11.15 8.76
C PRO A 288 -7.21 -10.30 9.69
N ALA A 289 -8.10 -9.50 9.11
CA ALA A 289 -9.18 -8.84 9.84
C ALA A 289 -9.89 -9.90 10.71
N GLY A 290 -9.80 -9.77 12.03
CA GLY A 290 -10.21 -10.80 13.00
C GLY A 290 -9.11 -11.27 13.98
N THR A 291 -7.89 -10.78 13.89
CA THR A 291 -6.80 -11.06 14.84
C THR A 291 -6.94 -10.25 16.13
N ALA A 292 -8.02 -10.51 16.87
CA ALA A 292 -8.16 -10.01 18.23
C ALA A 292 -7.17 -10.76 19.16
N PRO A 293 -6.53 -10.09 20.13
CA PRO A 293 -5.83 -10.78 21.20
C PRO A 293 -6.83 -11.64 21.98
N CYS A 294 -6.36 -12.79 22.46
CA CYS A 294 -7.20 -13.74 23.17
C CYS A 294 -6.44 -14.38 24.32
N GLU A 295 -7.09 -14.52 25.47
CA GLU A 295 -6.55 -15.34 26.56
C GLU A 295 -7.13 -16.77 26.52
N THR A 296 -8.39 -16.86 26.09
CA THR A 296 -9.21 -18.09 26.01
C THR A 296 -9.93 -18.14 24.66
N ALA A 297 -10.43 -19.33 24.29
CA ALA A 297 -11.15 -19.54 23.03
C ALA A 297 -12.44 -18.69 22.89
N GLU A 298 -13.01 -18.23 23.99
CA GLU A 298 -14.24 -17.42 24.04
C GLU A 298 -14.04 -15.99 23.53
N HIS A 299 -12.81 -15.50 23.52
CA HIS A 299 -12.45 -14.18 22.99
C HIS A 299 -12.44 -14.12 21.45
N CYS A 300 -12.59 -15.28 20.79
CA CYS A 300 -12.56 -15.40 19.34
C CYS A 300 -13.96 -15.67 18.77
N ASP A 301 -14.23 -15.18 17.56
CA ASP A 301 -15.48 -15.47 16.87
C ASP A 301 -15.60 -16.96 16.50
N SER A 302 -16.77 -17.37 15.99
CA SER A 302 -17.07 -18.77 15.67
C SER A 302 -16.18 -19.39 14.56
N LYS A 303 -15.47 -18.58 13.78
CA LYS A 303 -14.55 -19.02 12.71
C LYS A 303 -13.10 -19.08 13.15
N HIS A 304 -12.78 -18.50 14.30
CA HIS A 304 -11.44 -18.42 14.84
C HIS A 304 -11.29 -19.29 16.10
N ARG A 305 -10.04 -19.60 16.43
CA ARG A 305 -9.61 -20.20 17.71
C ARG A 305 -8.52 -19.34 18.31
N CYS A 306 -8.40 -19.36 19.63
CA CYS A 306 -7.29 -18.70 20.28
C CYS A 306 -6.02 -19.54 20.13
N ASP A 307 -5.00 -19.03 19.45
CA ASP A 307 -3.70 -19.70 19.38
C ASP A 307 -3.01 -19.63 20.75
N ALA A 308 -2.67 -20.78 21.32
CA ALA A 308 -2.11 -20.87 22.66
C ALA A 308 -0.69 -20.26 22.77
N THR A 309 0.06 -20.23 21.67
CA THR A 309 1.46 -19.83 21.60
C THR A 309 1.58 -18.31 21.41
N ILE A 310 0.78 -17.74 20.50
CA ILE A 310 0.84 -16.31 20.17
C ILE A 310 -0.30 -15.48 20.78
N LYS A 311 -1.30 -16.10 21.42
CA LYS A 311 -2.42 -15.43 22.12
C LYS A 311 -3.20 -14.46 21.23
N VAL A 312 -3.45 -14.89 19.99
CA VAL A 312 -4.24 -14.17 18.98
C VAL A 312 -5.25 -15.12 18.35
N CYS A 313 -6.42 -14.60 17.99
CA CYS A 313 -7.43 -15.33 17.24
C CYS A 313 -6.95 -15.64 15.82
N VAL A 314 -6.84 -16.93 15.49
CA VAL A 314 -6.44 -17.46 14.17
C VAL A 314 -7.57 -18.31 13.59
N LEU A 315 -7.64 -18.47 12.27
CA LEU A 315 -8.65 -19.35 11.65
C LEU A 315 -8.55 -20.76 12.22
N LYS A 316 -9.69 -21.42 12.44
CA LYS A 316 -9.73 -22.81 12.97
C LYS A 316 -8.96 -23.82 12.11
N GLU A 317 -8.74 -23.53 10.83
CA GLU A 317 -7.99 -24.37 9.89
C GLU A 317 -6.49 -24.05 9.84
N SER A 318 -6.03 -22.97 10.48
CA SER A 318 -4.61 -22.62 10.52
C SER A 318 -3.80 -23.75 11.17
N PRO A 319 -2.55 -24.01 10.74
CA PRO A 319 -1.69 -24.98 11.41
C PRO A 319 -1.42 -24.55 12.86
N GLU A 320 -1.43 -25.49 13.78
CA GLU A 320 -1.05 -25.26 15.18
C GLU A 320 0.48 -25.32 15.32
N PHE A 321 1.03 -24.40 16.11
CA PHE A 321 2.43 -24.42 16.52
C PHE A 321 2.48 -24.86 17.99
N PRO A 322 2.48 -26.17 18.27
CA PRO A 322 2.53 -26.64 19.64
C PRO A 322 3.83 -26.19 20.31
N LEU A 323 3.78 -25.91 21.61
CA LEU A 323 4.98 -25.54 22.37
C LEU A 323 6.01 -26.68 22.40
N ILE A 324 5.54 -27.93 22.28
CA ILE A 324 6.36 -29.13 22.20
C ILE A 324 5.96 -29.89 20.95
N TYR A 325 6.93 -30.19 20.08
CA TYR A 325 6.67 -30.98 18.88
C TYR A 325 6.57 -32.47 19.25
N SER A 326 5.33 -32.96 19.44
CA SER A 326 4.98 -34.22 20.10
C SER A 326 5.50 -35.51 19.44
N ASN A 327 6.03 -35.46 18.22
CA ASN A 327 6.48 -36.63 17.46
C ASN A 327 7.99 -36.70 17.23
N ALA A 328 8.80 -35.86 17.86
CA ALA A 328 10.25 -35.90 17.71
C ALA A 328 10.95 -35.87 19.07
N THR A 329 11.58 -36.98 19.44
CA THR A 329 12.73 -36.93 20.34
C THR A 329 13.91 -36.38 19.57
N CYS A 330 14.81 -35.67 20.26
CA CYS A 330 15.97 -35.07 19.64
C CYS A 330 17.23 -35.36 20.46
N GLU A 331 18.34 -35.54 19.77
CA GLU A 331 19.68 -35.61 20.40
C GLU A 331 20.38 -34.25 20.31
N ASP A 332 20.08 -33.49 19.26
CA ASP A 332 20.62 -32.15 19.06
C ASP A 332 19.62 -31.23 18.32
N ASN A 333 20.00 -29.97 18.15
CA ASN A 333 19.19 -28.97 17.48
C ASN A 333 18.95 -29.26 15.99
N SER A 334 19.73 -30.10 15.32
CA SER A 334 19.54 -30.42 13.91
C SER A 334 18.35 -31.36 13.67
N ALA A 335 17.99 -32.16 14.68
CA ALA A 335 16.84 -33.06 14.65
C ALA A 335 15.48 -32.33 14.76
N CYS A 336 15.48 -31.07 15.22
CA CYS A 336 14.26 -30.28 15.40
C CYS A 336 13.99 -29.36 14.19
N PRO A 337 12.72 -29.15 13.81
CA PRO A 337 12.36 -28.16 12.79
C PRO A 337 12.87 -26.75 13.15
N PHE A 338 13.06 -25.88 12.16
CA PHE A 338 13.81 -24.62 12.32
C PHE A 338 13.27 -23.62 13.37
N LEU A 339 12.00 -23.76 13.80
CA LEU A 339 11.38 -22.95 14.86
C LEU A 339 11.48 -23.56 16.26
N TYR A 340 11.98 -24.79 16.36
CA TYR A 340 12.07 -25.56 17.59
C TYR A 340 13.53 -25.75 18.01
N ARG A 341 13.80 -26.11 19.25
CA ARG A 341 15.15 -26.49 19.72
C ARG A 341 15.08 -27.74 20.55
N CYS A 342 16.15 -28.50 20.51
CA CYS A 342 16.26 -29.66 21.35
C CYS A 342 16.59 -29.26 22.78
N HIS A 343 15.71 -29.61 23.70
CA HIS A 343 15.89 -29.45 25.14
C HIS A 343 15.28 -30.67 25.85
N ASP A 344 16.04 -31.29 26.76
CA ASP A 344 15.63 -32.51 27.47
C ASP A 344 15.04 -33.60 26.56
N SER A 345 15.70 -33.81 25.42
CA SER A 345 15.29 -34.74 24.37
C SER A 345 13.95 -34.45 23.71
N LEU A 346 13.40 -33.24 23.85
CA LEU A 346 12.18 -32.76 23.21
C LEU A 346 12.44 -31.52 22.35
N CYS A 347 11.72 -31.41 21.24
CA CYS A 347 11.76 -30.23 20.40
C CYS A 347 10.79 -29.15 20.93
N GLU A 348 11.32 -28.15 21.62
CA GLU A 348 10.58 -27.02 22.19
C GLU A 348 10.53 -25.81 21.26
N TYR A 349 9.39 -25.13 21.19
CA TYR A 349 9.21 -23.95 20.36
C TYR A 349 9.98 -22.73 20.91
N THR A 350 10.85 -22.14 20.10
CA THR A 350 11.75 -21.04 20.54
C THR A 350 11.50 -19.71 19.81
N PHE A 351 10.43 -19.63 19.04
CA PHE A 351 10.14 -18.45 18.24
C PHE A 351 9.16 -17.51 18.96
N PHE A 352 8.53 -16.62 18.21
CA PHE A 352 7.59 -15.62 18.69
C PHE A 352 6.48 -16.21 19.57
N LYS A 353 6.53 -15.90 20.87
CA LYS A 353 5.58 -16.36 21.88
C LYS A 353 5.04 -15.17 22.68
N ALA A 354 3.75 -15.15 23.00
CA ALA A 354 3.19 -14.15 23.90
C ALA A 354 3.74 -14.35 25.33
N CYS A 355 3.87 -13.27 26.09
CA CYS A 355 4.37 -13.33 27.45
C CYS A 355 3.66 -12.31 28.35
N LYS A 356 3.67 -12.57 29.66
CA LYS A 356 3.31 -11.59 30.69
C LYS A 356 4.56 -11.13 31.44
N THR A 357 5.49 -12.06 31.66
CA THR A 357 6.75 -11.90 32.36
C THR A 357 7.91 -12.51 31.57
N LYS A 358 9.15 -12.23 31.97
CA LYS A 358 10.33 -12.85 31.36
C LYS A 358 10.27 -14.38 31.44
N LEU A 359 9.72 -14.95 32.52
CA LEU A 359 9.63 -16.40 32.75
C LEU A 359 8.74 -17.13 31.73
N ASP A 360 7.82 -16.42 31.06
CA ASP A 360 6.99 -17.03 30.02
C ASP A 360 7.77 -17.28 28.72
N CYS A 361 8.93 -16.63 28.56
CA CYS A 361 9.84 -16.81 27.44
C CYS A 361 10.74 -18.02 27.64
N PHE A 362 11.39 -18.45 26.58
CA PHE A 362 12.36 -19.54 26.63
C PHE A 362 13.53 -19.20 27.59
N GLN A 363 13.72 -19.99 28.65
CA GLN A 363 14.63 -19.67 29.78
C GLN A 363 16.00 -20.37 29.72
N HIS A 364 16.35 -21.01 28.61
CA HIS A 364 17.52 -21.88 28.54
C HIS A 364 18.77 -21.10 28.13
N ALA A 365 19.41 -20.45 29.12
CA ALA A 365 20.66 -19.70 28.95
C ALA A 365 21.83 -20.59 28.52
N ASP A 366 21.78 -21.88 28.85
CA ASP A 366 22.73 -22.93 28.45
C ASP A 366 22.79 -23.13 26.92
N LEU A 367 21.71 -22.79 26.21
CA LEU A 367 21.66 -22.83 24.75
C LEU A 367 22.16 -21.53 24.08
N GLY A 368 22.74 -20.62 24.87
CA GLY A 368 23.26 -19.33 24.42
C GLY A 368 22.17 -18.40 23.89
N LEU A 369 20.92 -18.64 24.27
CA LEU A 369 19.78 -17.83 23.88
C LEU A 369 19.27 -17.04 25.06
N GLU A 370 19.12 -15.73 24.88
CA GLU A 370 18.46 -14.88 25.87
C GLU A 370 17.21 -14.27 25.26
N TYR A 371 16.12 -14.27 26.01
CA TYR A 371 14.86 -13.66 25.63
C TYR A 371 14.43 -12.64 26.67
N ASP A 372 13.77 -11.57 26.21
CA ASP A 372 13.05 -10.64 27.08
C ASP A 372 11.60 -10.51 26.63
N CYS A 373 10.72 -10.31 27.61
CA CYS A 373 9.31 -10.03 27.40
C CYS A 373 9.11 -8.52 27.21
N ARG A 374 8.79 -8.07 25.99
CA ARG A 374 8.64 -6.65 25.67
C ARG A 374 7.26 -6.35 25.08
N GLU A 375 6.78 -5.13 25.26
CA GLU A 375 5.57 -4.66 24.59
C GLU A 375 5.73 -4.79 23.08
N ARG A 376 4.69 -5.32 22.45
CA ARG A 376 4.55 -5.34 21.01
C ARG A 376 4.24 -3.90 20.58
N SER A 377 4.70 -3.52 19.39
CA SER A 377 4.50 -2.18 18.77
C SER A 377 3.17 -1.52 19.16
N GLU A 378 3.13 -0.18 19.22
CA GLU A 378 1.95 0.62 19.57
C GLU A 378 0.65 0.20 18.83
N GLN A 379 0.79 -0.46 17.67
CA GLN A 379 -0.32 -0.95 16.84
C GLN A 379 -0.93 -2.29 17.29
N MET A 380 -0.31 -3.03 18.20
CA MET A 380 -0.85 -4.29 18.74
C MET A 380 -0.63 -4.38 20.25
N PRO A 381 -1.69 -4.34 21.07
CA PRO A 381 -1.55 -4.45 22.51
C PRO A 381 -1.08 -5.85 22.94
N GLY A 382 -0.16 -5.92 23.91
CA GLY A 382 0.32 -7.14 24.54
C GLY A 382 1.84 -7.31 24.45
N LYS A 383 2.40 -8.19 25.29
CA LYS A 383 3.84 -8.45 25.31
C LYS A 383 4.22 -9.73 24.59
N GLN A 384 5.41 -9.73 24.01
CA GLN A 384 5.96 -10.84 23.25
C GLN A 384 7.41 -11.12 23.65
N CYS A 385 7.81 -12.38 23.58
CA CYS A 385 9.19 -12.81 23.77
C CYS A 385 10.03 -12.44 22.56
N TYR A 386 10.99 -11.54 22.78
CA TYR A 386 12.00 -11.17 21.80
C TYR A 386 13.33 -11.80 22.15
N ARG A 387 13.92 -12.50 21.18
CA ARG A 387 15.28 -13.03 21.30
C ARG A 387 16.27 -11.88 21.23
N LYS A 388 17.23 -11.83 22.15
CA LYS A 388 18.35 -10.90 22.09
C LYS A 388 19.34 -11.27 21.00
N CYS A 389 19.98 -10.26 20.44
CA CYS A 389 21.00 -10.41 19.42
C CYS A 389 22.01 -9.27 19.51
N VAL A 390 23.21 -9.52 18.98
CA VAL A 390 24.25 -8.52 18.78
C VAL A 390 24.39 -8.22 17.29
N ILE A 391 24.29 -9.26 16.46
CA ILE A 391 24.36 -9.18 15.01
C ILE A 391 23.18 -9.88 14.35
N HIS A 392 22.86 -9.52 13.11
CA HIS A 392 21.73 -10.12 12.38
C HIS A 392 21.82 -11.65 12.27
N ARG A 393 23.05 -12.19 12.23
CA ARG A 393 23.31 -13.64 12.16
C ARG A 393 22.85 -14.39 13.40
N ASP A 394 22.77 -13.73 14.56
CA ASP A 394 22.25 -14.33 15.78
C ASP A 394 20.77 -14.68 15.61
N CYS A 395 20.00 -13.81 14.94
CA CYS A 395 18.59 -14.04 14.65
C CYS A 395 18.32 -15.18 13.68
N TRP A 396 19.32 -15.56 12.88
CA TRP A 396 19.25 -16.66 11.93
C TRP A 396 19.83 -17.96 12.50
N ASP A 397 20.35 -17.90 13.72
CA ASP A 397 20.97 -19.02 14.40
C ASP A 397 22.10 -19.65 13.58
N CYS A 398 23.09 -18.82 13.23
CA CYS A 398 24.22 -19.24 12.42
C CYS A 398 25.37 -19.80 13.28
N ASN A 399 25.87 -20.97 12.88
CA ASN A 399 27.14 -21.51 13.35
C ASN A 399 28.12 -21.60 12.16
N GLY A 400 29.18 -20.80 12.18
CA GLY A 400 30.10 -20.67 11.05
C GLY A 400 29.40 -20.10 9.81
N ASN A 401 29.32 -20.87 8.72
CA ASN A 401 28.64 -20.47 7.47
C ASN A 401 27.25 -21.08 7.30
N LYS A 402 26.80 -21.92 8.24
CA LYS A 402 25.48 -22.55 8.17
C LYS A 402 24.53 -21.87 9.14
N CYS A 403 23.39 -21.45 8.63
CA CYS A 403 22.32 -20.85 9.42
C CYS A 403 21.13 -21.79 9.43
N ARG A 404 20.50 -21.93 10.58
CA ARG A 404 19.38 -22.86 10.76
C ARG A 404 18.10 -22.37 10.08
N TYR A 405 17.89 -21.06 10.07
CA TYR A 405 16.73 -20.45 9.43
C TYR A 405 16.86 -20.53 7.90
N PRO A 406 15.81 -20.91 7.15
CA PRO A 406 15.83 -20.87 5.69
C PRO A 406 16.13 -19.47 5.16
N GLU A 407 16.76 -19.36 3.98
CA GLU A 407 17.08 -18.05 3.37
C GLU A 407 15.87 -17.12 3.25
N THR A 408 14.68 -17.67 3.03
CA THR A 408 13.42 -16.92 3.00
C THR A 408 13.14 -16.19 4.31
N PHE A 409 13.45 -16.82 5.46
CA PHE A 409 13.33 -16.22 6.78
C PHE A 409 14.48 -15.26 7.10
N GLN A 410 15.69 -15.56 6.63
CA GLN A 410 16.85 -14.66 6.81
C GLN A 410 16.64 -13.30 6.13
N LYS A 411 15.90 -13.28 5.02
CA LYS A 411 15.55 -12.04 4.31
C LYS A 411 14.64 -11.14 5.12
N ILE A 412 13.78 -11.69 5.98
CA ILE A 412 12.76 -10.95 6.73
C ILE A 412 13.15 -10.64 8.17
N LEU A 413 14.08 -11.38 8.78
CA LEU A 413 14.52 -11.19 10.17
C LEU A 413 15.86 -10.47 10.25
N SER A 414 16.01 -9.57 11.22
CA SER A 414 17.25 -8.89 11.55
C SER A 414 17.34 -8.56 13.03
N CYS A 415 18.57 -8.34 13.48
CA CYS A 415 18.84 -7.76 14.80
C CYS A 415 18.62 -6.25 14.79
N CYS A 416 17.73 -5.76 15.67
CA CYS A 416 17.27 -4.38 15.73
C CYS A 416 17.14 -3.96 17.20
N ASP A 417 17.84 -2.90 17.58
CA ASP A 417 17.96 -2.45 18.98
C ASP A 417 18.34 -3.57 19.97
N GLY A 418 19.16 -4.52 19.51
CA GLY A 418 19.60 -5.68 20.30
C GLY A 418 18.59 -6.82 20.37
N TYR A 419 17.52 -6.81 19.55
CA TYR A 419 16.51 -7.85 19.52
C TYR A 419 16.17 -8.32 18.10
N CYS A 420 15.86 -9.60 17.96
CA CYS A 420 15.44 -10.18 16.69
C CYS A 420 14.02 -9.77 16.36
N SER A 421 13.88 -8.98 15.30
CA SER A 421 12.61 -8.49 14.80
C SER A 421 12.54 -8.64 13.28
N ARG A 422 11.36 -8.36 12.70
CA ARG A 422 11.24 -8.25 11.25
C ARG A 422 11.99 -6.99 10.79
N LYS A 423 12.76 -7.07 9.69
CA LYS A 423 13.51 -5.93 9.12
C LYS A 423 12.66 -4.67 8.97
N ILE A 424 11.43 -4.84 8.53
CA ILE A 424 10.49 -3.73 8.30
C ILE A 424 10.16 -2.97 9.60
N SER A 425 10.26 -3.63 10.76
CA SER A 425 10.06 -3.01 12.07
C SER A 425 11.31 -2.31 12.61
N CYS A 426 12.43 -2.38 11.90
CA CYS A 426 13.71 -1.79 12.31
C CYS A 426 13.96 -0.44 11.64
N ASP A 427 13.29 -0.20 10.52
CA ASP A 427 13.35 1.03 9.74
C ASP A 427 12.20 2.00 10.08
N ALA A 428 11.38 1.65 11.09
CA ALA A 428 10.21 2.39 11.56
C ALA A 428 10.50 2.98 12.94
#